data_AF-E6W0Y4-F1
#
_entry.id   AF-E6W0Y4-F1
#
_cell.length_a   1.000
_cell.length_b   1.000
_cell.length_c   1.000
_cell.angle_alpha   90.00
_cell.angle_beta   90.00
_cell.angle_gamma   90.00
#
_symmetry.space_group_name_H-M   'P 1'
#
loop_
_entity.id
_entity.type
_entity.pdbx_description
1 polymer ?
#
loop_
_entity_poly.entity_id
_entity_poly.type
_entity_poly.pdbx_seq_one_letter_code
_entity_poly.pdbx_strand_id
1 'polypeptide(L)'
;MKEKKSKGIIFGTLAIVGTSLIIAACSGSSQQALDPKEVFSNLGPMPVPADNPMTPEKIELGKMLYFDTRLSGDNTLSCASCHEPEKGWSDGRRTFLGFQGHQGHRNSPTIINSGYHSLQFLDGRMKTLEDQALGPIQDPGEMNLSLDELVQKLNAVPAYVQKFEEIFGPDSINPTNIGKAIATFERTIVIDNTPFDQYLKGNSNAMSKDAQEGMKLFAGKASCISCHNGPSLSDNNFHNVGVLNDNPGRAGFTGNPEDDGKYKTTHLRGIGHTAPFMHNGSLRTLRDVVEFKNRGGDGHPNTSPLVRPLNLSDKEKAQLVAFLEALTGELPLVAKPQLP
;
A
#
# COMPACT_ATOMS: atom_id res chain seq x y z
N MET A 1 -27.37 72.39 -61.22
CA MET A 1 -27.50 71.23 -62.14
C MET A 1 -27.83 70.00 -61.30
N LYS A 2 -29.04 69.44 -61.47
CA LYS A 2 -29.53 68.07 -61.13
C LYS A 2 -29.29 67.52 -59.71
N GLU A 3 -30.19 66.81 -59.03
CA GLU A 3 -31.54 66.30 -59.27
C GLU A 3 -32.11 65.78 -57.93
N LYS A 4 -33.43 65.81 -57.78
CA LYS A 4 -34.24 65.27 -56.67
C LYS A 4 -34.20 63.73 -56.59
N LYS A 5 -34.49 63.18 -55.40
CA LYS A 5 -35.58 62.20 -55.08
C LYS A 5 -35.29 61.54 -53.71
N SER A 6 -36.05 61.85 -52.65
CA SER A 6 -37.31 61.18 -52.24
C SER A 6 -37.24 59.65 -52.28
N LYS A 7 -37.16 59.02 -51.10
CA LYS A 7 -37.41 57.60 -50.91
C LYS A 7 -38.65 57.44 -50.03
N GLY A 8 -39.67 56.83 -50.62
CA GLY A 8 -40.95 56.54 -50.01
C GLY A 8 -40.92 55.35 -49.06
N ILE A 9 -41.88 55.37 -48.16
CA ILE A 9 -42.24 54.35 -47.18
C ILE A 9 -43.03 53.26 -47.90
N ILE A 10 -42.67 51.99 -47.70
CA ILE A 10 -43.49 50.83 -48.08
C ILE A 10 -43.71 49.97 -46.84
N PHE A 11 -44.99 49.78 -46.51
CA PHE A 11 -45.49 48.84 -45.51
C PHE A 11 -45.26 47.41 -45.99
N GLY A 12 -44.60 46.58 -45.17
CA GLY A 12 -44.44 45.15 -45.36
C GLY A 12 -45.15 44.38 -44.25
N THR A 13 -46.04 43.49 -44.65
CA THR A 13 -47.01 42.72 -43.88
C THR A 13 -46.36 41.77 -42.87
N LEU A 14 -46.92 41.73 -41.65
CA LEU A 14 -46.52 40.87 -40.55
C LEU A 14 -47.01 39.42 -40.81
N ALA A 15 -46.10 38.48 -41.06
CA ALA A 15 -46.40 37.05 -41.09
C ALA A 15 -45.79 36.40 -39.85
N ILE A 16 -46.65 36.09 -38.87
CA ILE A 16 -46.30 35.30 -37.68
C ILE A 16 -46.25 33.83 -38.13
N VAL A 17 -45.05 33.29 -38.34
CA VAL A 17 -44.84 31.84 -38.46
C VAL A 17 -44.39 31.35 -37.10
N GLY A 18 -45.31 30.71 -36.38
CA GLY A 18 -45.06 30.09 -35.09
C GLY A 18 -43.96 29.04 -35.21
N THR A 19 -42.80 29.33 -34.61
CA THR A 19 -41.72 28.35 -34.47
C THR A 19 -42.05 27.49 -33.27
N SER A 20 -42.54 26.28 -33.51
CA SER A 20 -42.68 25.26 -32.47
C SER A 20 -41.30 24.96 -31.89
N LEU A 21 -41.05 25.45 -30.67
CA LEU A 21 -39.93 25.02 -29.85
C LEU A 21 -40.11 23.53 -29.54
N ILE A 22 -39.36 22.68 -30.22
CA ILE A 22 -39.12 21.31 -29.77
C ILE A 22 -38.19 21.43 -28.57
N ILE A 23 -38.77 21.38 -27.37
CA ILE A 23 -38.02 21.16 -26.13
C ILE A 23 -37.50 19.73 -26.23
N ALA A 24 -36.27 19.58 -26.71
CA ALA A 24 -35.52 18.34 -26.53
C ALA A 24 -35.30 18.17 -25.03
N ALA A 25 -36.14 17.36 -24.41
CA ALA A 25 -35.88 16.87 -23.07
C ALA A 25 -34.55 16.13 -23.11
N CYS A 26 -33.52 16.71 -22.48
CA CYS A 26 -32.29 15.99 -22.15
C CYS A 26 -32.67 14.90 -21.13
N SER A 27 -33.14 13.77 -21.63
CA SER A 27 -33.20 12.51 -20.91
C SER A 27 -31.82 12.21 -20.36
N GLY A 28 -31.78 11.89 -19.05
CA GLY A 28 -30.58 11.86 -18.24
C GLY A 28 -29.40 11.16 -18.89
N SER A 29 -28.23 11.76 -18.74
CA SER A 29 -26.97 11.05 -18.89
C SER A 29 -27.01 9.86 -17.93
N SER A 30 -27.22 8.66 -18.48
CA SER A 30 -26.78 7.45 -17.80
C SER A 30 -25.30 7.69 -17.49
N GLN A 31 -24.95 7.77 -16.20
CA GLN A 31 -23.56 7.57 -15.82
C GLN A 31 -23.20 6.21 -16.37
N GLN A 32 -22.46 6.20 -17.47
CA GLN A 32 -21.97 4.99 -18.09
C GLN A 32 -21.24 4.22 -16.99
N ALA A 33 -21.71 3.03 -16.68
CA ALA A 33 -21.13 2.22 -15.62
C ALA A 33 -19.64 2.06 -15.94
N LEU A 34 -18.78 2.54 -15.03
CA LEU A 34 -17.33 2.41 -15.16
C LEU A 34 -17.00 0.94 -15.39
N ASP A 35 -16.32 0.62 -16.50
CA ASP A 35 -15.75 -0.71 -16.68
C ASP A 35 -14.60 -0.86 -15.67
N PRO A 36 -14.68 -1.78 -14.69
CA PRO A 36 -13.62 -1.95 -13.72
C PRO A 36 -12.26 -2.24 -14.36
N LYS A 37 -12.22 -2.84 -15.56
CA LYS A 37 -10.97 -3.13 -16.28
C LYS A 37 -10.31 -1.89 -16.88
N GLU A 38 -11.05 -0.79 -17.04
CA GLU A 38 -10.49 0.50 -17.45
C GLU A 38 -9.93 1.28 -16.24
N VAL A 39 -10.32 0.89 -15.03
CA VAL A 39 -10.02 1.60 -13.78
C VAL A 39 -8.92 0.91 -12.97
N PHE A 40 -8.85 -0.42 -13.04
CA PHE A 40 -7.92 -1.24 -12.25
C PHE A 40 -6.96 -2.03 -13.13
N SER A 41 -5.79 -2.36 -12.57
CA SER A 41 -4.76 -3.16 -13.23
C SER A 41 -4.14 -4.19 -12.29
N ASN A 42 -3.62 -5.28 -12.86
CA ASN A 42 -2.83 -6.26 -12.13
C ASN A 42 -1.45 -5.69 -11.72
N LEU A 43 -0.83 -6.28 -10.70
CA LEU A 43 0.40 -5.81 -10.05
C LEU A 43 1.62 -5.69 -11.01
N GLY A 44 1.63 -6.45 -12.10
CA GLY A 44 2.75 -6.49 -13.05
C GLY A 44 3.98 -7.24 -12.49
N PRO A 45 5.06 -7.37 -13.28
CA PRO A 45 6.28 -8.04 -12.82
C PRO A 45 6.94 -7.27 -11.66
N MET A 46 7.59 -8.01 -10.76
CA MET A 46 8.33 -7.44 -9.63
C MET A 46 9.44 -6.49 -10.12
N PRO A 47 9.50 -5.24 -9.63
CA PRO A 47 10.63 -4.36 -9.86
C PRO A 47 11.91 -4.91 -9.23
N VAL A 48 12.92 -5.16 -10.07
CA VAL A 48 14.25 -5.62 -9.65
C VAL A 48 15.28 -4.53 -9.97
N PRO A 49 15.95 -3.94 -8.97
CA PRO A 49 17.01 -2.97 -9.21
C PRO A 49 18.17 -3.57 -10.01
N ALA A 50 18.69 -2.81 -10.98
CA ALA A 50 19.79 -3.27 -11.83
C ALA A 50 21.06 -3.60 -11.04
N ASP A 51 21.30 -2.92 -9.92
CA ASP A 51 22.45 -3.12 -9.04
C ASP A 51 22.19 -4.16 -7.94
N ASN A 52 20.98 -4.74 -7.88
CA ASN A 52 20.64 -5.85 -7.00
C ASN A 52 19.81 -6.93 -7.71
N PRO A 53 20.40 -7.62 -8.71
CA PRO A 53 19.71 -8.70 -9.40
C PRO A 53 19.41 -9.86 -8.45
N MET A 54 18.26 -10.50 -8.63
CA MET A 54 17.84 -11.64 -7.84
C MET A 54 18.44 -12.94 -8.41
N THR A 55 19.15 -13.71 -7.57
CA THR A 55 19.61 -15.07 -7.89
C THR A 55 19.14 -16.04 -6.79
N PRO A 56 18.99 -17.35 -7.09
CA PRO A 56 18.60 -18.33 -6.08
C PRO A 56 19.50 -18.31 -4.83
N GLU A 57 20.81 -18.14 -5.02
CA GLU A 57 21.81 -18.11 -3.96
C GLU A 57 21.63 -16.88 -3.07
N LYS A 58 21.39 -15.71 -3.68
CA LYS A 58 21.13 -14.46 -2.94
C LYS A 58 19.79 -14.48 -2.22
N ILE A 59 18.77 -15.09 -2.81
CA ILE A 59 17.48 -15.32 -2.15
C ILE A 59 17.67 -16.20 -0.92
N GLU A 60 18.44 -17.29 -1.03
CA GLU A 60 18.71 -18.17 0.12
C GLU A 60 19.50 -17.45 1.21
N LEU A 61 20.55 -16.70 0.86
CA LEU A 61 21.30 -15.89 1.82
C LEU A 61 20.39 -14.86 2.52
N GLY A 62 19.56 -14.15 1.76
CA GLY A 62 18.58 -13.21 2.29
C GLY A 62 17.59 -13.88 3.25
N LYS A 63 17.08 -15.05 2.88
CA LYS A 63 16.19 -15.86 3.72
C LYS A 63 16.90 -16.25 5.02
N MET A 64 18.13 -16.74 4.95
CA MET A 64 18.91 -17.06 6.15
C MET A 64 19.00 -15.86 7.08
N LEU A 65 19.44 -14.70 6.58
CA LEU A 65 19.55 -13.47 7.38
C LEU A 65 18.21 -13.03 7.97
N TYR A 66 17.12 -13.08 7.19
CA TYR A 66 15.78 -12.69 7.63
C TYR A 66 15.29 -13.46 8.87
N PHE A 67 15.65 -14.74 8.96
CA PHE A 67 15.25 -15.61 10.08
C PHE A 67 16.29 -15.68 11.20
N ASP A 68 17.49 -15.13 11.02
CA ASP A 68 18.60 -15.27 11.96
C ASP A 68 18.52 -14.25 13.09
N THR A 69 18.46 -14.74 14.32
CA THR A 69 18.35 -13.87 15.50
C THR A 69 19.65 -13.15 15.84
N ARG A 70 20.80 -13.58 15.28
CA ARG A 70 22.10 -12.90 15.44
C ARG A 70 22.09 -11.45 14.96
N LEU A 71 21.11 -11.07 14.14
CA LEU A 71 20.91 -9.70 13.67
C LEU A 71 20.39 -8.75 14.77
N SER A 72 20.06 -9.25 15.96
CA SER A 72 19.70 -8.42 17.12
C SER A 72 20.82 -8.37 18.16
N GLY A 73 20.83 -7.32 18.98
CA GLY A 73 21.85 -7.09 20.00
C GLY A 73 22.00 -8.28 20.96
N ASP A 74 20.88 -8.85 21.39
CA ASP A 74 20.79 -9.93 22.38
C ASP A 74 20.57 -11.32 21.78
N ASN A 75 20.60 -11.43 20.45
CA ASN A 75 20.36 -12.66 19.68
C ASN A 75 18.96 -13.27 19.87
N THR A 76 17.95 -12.49 20.23
CA THR A 76 16.58 -12.98 20.47
C THR A 76 15.58 -12.65 19.36
N LEU A 77 15.87 -11.64 18.53
CA LEU A 77 14.97 -11.14 17.48
C LEU A 77 15.59 -11.31 16.10
N SER A 78 14.76 -11.65 15.12
CA SER A 78 15.04 -11.57 13.69
C SER A 78 13.94 -10.78 12.97
N CYS A 79 14.07 -10.54 11.67
CA CYS A 79 13.01 -9.90 10.88
C CYS A 79 11.70 -10.70 11.01
N ALA A 80 11.80 -12.03 11.02
CA ALA A 80 10.67 -12.94 11.19
C ALA A 80 9.96 -12.85 12.56
N SER A 81 10.56 -12.23 13.59
CA SER A 81 9.92 -12.01 14.89
C SER A 81 8.78 -10.98 14.81
N CYS A 82 8.92 -9.99 13.93
CA CYS A 82 7.92 -8.93 13.71
C CYS A 82 7.15 -9.11 12.39
N HIS A 83 7.71 -9.87 11.45
CA HIS A 83 7.17 -10.11 10.11
C HIS A 83 7.08 -11.63 9.85
N GLU A 84 6.18 -12.29 10.58
CA GLU A 84 6.05 -13.74 10.65
C GLU A 84 5.25 -14.31 9.46
N PRO A 85 5.76 -15.33 8.74
CA PRO A 85 5.10 -15.85 7.55
C PRO A 85 3.63 -16.24 7.75
N GLU A 86 3.32 -16.92 8.85
CA GLU A 86 1.97 -17.42 9.14
C GLU A 86 0.98 -16.33 9.59
N LYS A 87 1.47 -15.11 9.87
CA LYS A 87 0.65 -13.96 10.30
C LYS A 87 0.62 -12.86 9.25
N GLY A 88 0.51 -13.26 7.98
CA GLY A 88 0.47 -12.29 6.89
C GLY A 88 1.78 -11.52 6.72
N TRP A 89 2.91 -12.09 7.15
CA TRP A 89 4.20 -11.41 7.19
C TRP A 89 4.20 -10.12 8.03
N SER A 90 3.41 -10.15 9.09
CA SER A 90 3.33 -9.18 10.19
C SER A 90 3.46 -9.94 11.53
N ASP A 91 3.17 -9.32 12.66
CA ASP A 91 3.22 -9.99 13.98
C ASP A 91 1.83 -10.31 14.57
N GLY A 92 0.75 -9.85 13.92
CA GLY A 92 -0.63 -9.96 14.41
C GLY A 92 -0.91 -9.17 15.70
N ARG A 93 -0.05 -8.22 16.06
CA ARG A 93 -0.16 -7.41 17.29
C ARG A 93 -0.65 -6.01 16.96
N ARG A 94 -1.27 -5.36 17.96
CA ARG A 94 -1.61 -3.93 17.86
C ARG A 94 -0.36 -3.07 17.64
N THR A 95 0.68 -3.33 18.44
CA THR A 95 2.00 -2.72 18.29
C THR A 95 3.07 -3.79 18.50
N PHE A 96 4.22 -3.62 17.84
CA PHE A 96 5.32 -4.57 17.92
C PHE A 96 5.95 -4.62 19.32
N LEU A 97 6.61 -5.75 19.61
CA LEU A 97 7.51 -5.91 20.74
C LEU A 97 8.92 -6.13 20.19
N GLY A 98 9.84 -5.24 20.50
CA GLY A 98 11.22 -5.31 20.07
C GLY A 98 12.17 -5.64 21.22
N PHE A 99 13.39 -5.10 21.13
CA PHE A 99 14.54 -5.44 21.96
C PHE A 99 14.19 -5.42 23.45
N GLN A 100 14.50 -6.51 24.16
CA GLN A 100 14.21 -6.68 25.58
C GLN A 100 12.74 -6.39 25.98
N GLY A 101 11.80 -6.62 25.07
CA GLY A 101 10.37 -6.39 25.30
C GLY A 101 9.92 -4.94 25.16
N HIS A 102 10.73 -4.07 24.55
CA HIS A 102 10.32 -2.71 24.23
C HIS A 102 9.01 -2.71 23.42
N GLN A 103 7.99 -2.03 23.92
CA GLN A 103 6.72 -1.91 23.21
C GLN A 103 6.75 -0.68 22.30
N GLY A 104 6.71 -0.93 20.99
CA GLY A 104 6.63 0.11 19.98
C GLY A 104 5.28 0.84 19.95
N HIS A 105 5.18 1.84 19.09
CA HIS A 105 3.96 2.64 18.94
C HIS A 105 3.19 2.38 17.64
N ARG A 106 3.72 1.52 16.76
CA ARG A 106 3.14 1.20 15.45
C ARG A 106 2.86 -0.29 15.33
N ASN A 107 1.86 -0.64 14.53
CA ASN A 107 1.66 -2.00 14.04
C ASN A 107 2.79 -2.34 13.03
N SER A 108 3.26 -3.58 13.07
CA SER A 108 4.24 -4.10 12.11
C SER A 108 3.57 -4.24 10.74
N PRO A 109 3.92 -3.43 9.73
CA PRO A 109 3.33 -3.58 8.40
C PRO A 109 3.73 -4.93 7.79
N THR A 110 2.91 -5.47 6.90
CA THR A 110 3.29 -6.67 6.13
C THR A 110 4.48 -6.40 5.22
N ILE A 111 5.32 -7.41 4.99
CA ILE A 111 6.32 -7.37 3.90
C ILE A 111 5.80 -7.92 2.56
N ILE A 112 4.57 -8.46 2.52
CA ILE A 112 3.95 -8.92 1.27
C ILE A 112 3.96 -7.76 0.27
N ASN A 113 4.48 -8.00 -0.94
CA ASN A 113 4.57 -7.01 -2.02
C ASN A 113 5.43 -5.76 -1.69
N SER A 114 6.26 -5.78 -0.65
CA SER A 114 7.10 -4.61 -0.25
C SER A 114 8.07 -4.17 -1.35
N GLY A 115 8.47 -5.09 -2.23
CA GLY A 115 9.28 -4.82 -3.41
C GLY A 115 8.64 -3.89 -4.45
N TYR A 116 7.32 -3.67 -4.40
CA TYR A 116 6.61 -2.73 -5.28
C TYR A 116 6.51 -1.30 -4.72
N HIS A 117 6.95 -1.07 -3.48
CA HIS A 117 6.89 0.26 -2.88
C HIS A 117 7.92 1.20 -3.50
N SER A 118 7.52 2.45 -3.74
CA SER A 118 8.45 3.52 -4.17
C SER A 118 9.22 4.16 -3.00
N LEU A 119 8.64 4.12 -1.79
CA LEU A 119 9.25 4.55 -0.53
C LEU A 119 8.91 3.53 0.55
N GLN A 120 9.83 3.28 1.48
CA GLN A 120 9.67 2.35 2.58
C GLN A 120 9.37 3.06 3.90
N PHE A 121 8.93 2.27 4.89
CA PHE A 121 8.25 2.73 6.11
C PHE A 121 6.94 3.50 5.86
N LEU A 122 6.10 3.58 6.89
CA LEU A 122 4.83 4.29 6.83
C LEU A 122 4.99 5.82 6.80
N ASP A 123 6.13 6.35 7.22
CA ASP A 123 6.47 7.79 7.11
C ASP A 123 7.28 8.10 5.83
N GLY A 124 7.69 7.07 5.07
CA GLY A 124 8.37 7.22 3.80
C GLY A 124 9.81 7.69 3.89
N ARG A 125 10.46 7.54 5.06
CA ARG A 125 11.81 8.06 5.29
C ARG A 125 12.91 7.32 4.53
N MET A 126 12.63 6.11 4.03
CA MET A 126 13.60 5.31 3.28
C MET A 126 13.20 5.17 1.81
N LYS A 127 14.19 5.23 0.93
CA LYS A 127 13.98 5.18 -0.53
C LYS A 127 13.98 3.77 -1.10
N THR A 128 14.74 2.87 -0.49
CA THR A 128 14.95 1.52 -1.01
C THR A 128 14.64 0.48 0.04
N LEU A 129 14.33 -0.74 -0.41
CA LEU A 129 14.08 -1.88 0.47
C LEU A 129 15.40 -2.31 1.15
N GLU A 130 16.50 -2.21 0.43
CA GLU A 130 17.86 -2.45 0.92
C GLU A 130 18.20 -1.57 2.12
N ASP A 131 17.96 -0.27 2.02
CA ASP A 131 18.22 0.65 3.14
C ASP A 131 17.23 0.39 4.28
N GLN A 132 15.97 0.08 3.97
CA GLN A 132 14.96 -0.18 5.00
C GLN A 132 15.31 -1.42 5.84
N ALA A 133 15.83 -2.49 5.23
CA ALA A 133 16.24 -3.70 5.94
C ALA A 133 17.29 -3.42 7.03
N LEU A 134 18.14 -2.40 6.85
CA LEU A 134 19.17 -2.01 7.82
C LEU A 134 18.64 -1.13 8.96
N GLY A 135 17.47 -0.52 8.80
CA GLY A 135 16.88 0.37 9.80
C GLY A 135 16.52 -0.34 11.11
N PRO A 136 15.65 -1.37 11.09
CA PRO A 136 15.25 -2.15 12.27
C PRO A 136 16.42 -2.74 13.06
N ILE A 137 17.48 -3.15 12.36
CA ILE A 137 18.71 -3.70 12.96
C ILE A 137 19.29 -2.70 13.96
N GLN A 138 19.38 -1.43 13.56
CA GLN A 138 20.01 -0.37 14.35
C GLN A 138 19.07 0.30 15.35
N ASP A 139 17.76 0.20 15.15
CA ASP A 139 16.79 0.90 16.00
C ASP A 139 16.82 0.31 17.42
N PRO A 140 17.02 1.15 18.46
CA PRO A 140 17.17 0.68 19.84
C PRO A 140 15.89 0.10 20.44
N GLY A 141 14.72 0.43 19.87
CA GLY A 141 13.43 -0.14 20.25
C GLY A 141 13.10 -1.43 19.49
N GLU A 142 13.77 -1.70 18.36
CA GLU A 142 13.54 -2.88 17.52
C GLU A 142 14.61 -3.96 17.77
N MET A 143 15.77 -3.93 17.09
CA MET A 143 16.78 -4.99 17.21
C MET A 143 18.07 -4.56 17.93
N ASN A 144 18.30 -3.25 18.10
CA ASN A 144 19.37 -2.65 18.90
C ASN A 144 20.77 -3.25 18.66
N LEU A 145 21.22 -3.29 17.40
CA LEU A 145 22.55 -3.75 16.99
C LEU A 145 23.18 -2.74 16.03
N SER A 146 24.40 -2.28 16.33
CA SER A 146 25.13 -1.43 15.37
C SER A 146 25.55 -2.24 14.14
N LEU A 147 25.67 -1.58 12.98
CA LEU A 147 26.06 -2.26 11.75
C LEU A 147 27.48 -2.82 11.81
N ASP A 148 28.39 -2.16 12.54
CA ASP A 148 29.76 -2.64 12.73
C ASP A 148 29.77 -3.94 13.54
N GLU A 149 28.99 -4.01 14.63
CA GLU A 149 28.82 -5.24 15.41
C GLU A 149 28.13 -6.34 14.61
N LEU A 150 27.15 -6.01 13.78
CA LEU A 150 26.52 -6.98 12.87
C LEU A 150 27.55 -7.59 11.91
N VAL A 151 28.37 -6.75 11.27
CA VAL A 151 29.43 -7.22 10.37
C VAL A 151 30.41 -8.12 11.12
N GLN A 152 30.81 -7.79 12.35
CA GLN A 152 31.66 -8.65 13.17
C GLN A 152 30.99 -10.00 13.49
N LYS A 153 29.72 -10.00 13.88
CA LYS A 153 28.94 -11.22 14.16
C LYS A 153 28.88 -12.13 12.94
N LEU A 154 28.59 -11.59 11.76
CA LEU A 154 28.49 -12.40 10.54
C LEU A 154 29.86 -12.91 10.06
N ASN A 155 30.93 -12.12 10.18
CA ASN A 155 32.30 -12.57 9.87
C ASN A 155 32.79 -13.69 10.80
N ALA A 156 32.26 -13.78 12.02
CA ALA A 156 32.58 -14.87 12.94
C ALA A 156 31.93 -16.22 12.57
N VAL A 157 31.11 -16.27 11.51
CA VAL A 157 30.40 -17.47 11.06
C VAL A 157 30.94 -17.90 9.68
N PRO A 158 31.79 -18.94 9.61
CA PRO A 158 32.47 -19.32 8.37
C PRO A 158 31.53 -19.58 7.18
N ALA A 159 30.35 -20.13 7.45
CA ALA A 159 29.35 -20.39 6.40
C ALA A 159 28.74 -19.10 5.82
N TYR A 160 28.62 -18.03 6.62
CA TYR A 160 28.19 -16.74 6.08
C TYR A 160 29.29 -16.13 5.23
N VAL A 161 30.55 -16.14 5.70
CA VAL A 161 31.70 -15.66 4.92
C VAL A 161 31.71 -16.32 3.55
N GLN A 162 31.66 -17.65 3.48
CA GLN A 162 31.64 -18.39 2.22
C GLN A 162 30.47 -17.96 1.31
N LYS A 163 29.25 -17.86 1.83
CA LYS A 163 28.07 -17.49 1.04
C LYS A 163 28.14 -16.07 0.50
N PHE A 164 28.62 -15.13 1.30
CA PHE A 164 28.83 -13.75 0.85
C PHE A 164 29.90 -13.71 -0.25
N GLU A 165 31.00 -14.44 -0.09
CA GLU A 165 32.06 -14.53 -1.09
C GLU A 165 31.58 -15.10 -2.43
N GLU A 166 30.79 -16.16 -2.40
CA GLU A 166 30.20 -16.78 -3.60
C GLU A 166 29.29 -15.82 -4.38
N ILE A 167 28.58 -14.92 -3.69
CA ILE A 167 27.57 -14.04 -4.30
C ILE A 167 28.15 -12.67 -4.69
N PHE A 168 29.04 -12.11 -3.86
CA PHE A 168 29.48 -10.72 -3.95
C PHE A 168 31.01 -10.58 -4.09
N GLY A 169 31.78 -11.67 -4.03
CA GLY A 169 33.24 -11.67 -4.06
C GLY A 169 33.91 -11.57 -2.68
N PRO A 170 35.25 -11.59 -2.60
CA PRO A 170 36.00 -11.56 -1.34
C PRO A 170 35.68 -10.32 -0.49
N ASP A 171 35.79 -10.45 0.83
CA ASP A 171 35.60 -9.36 1.81
C ASP A 171 34.25 -8.63 1.69
N SER A 172 33.19 -9.35 1.32
CA SER A 172 31.92 -8.76 0.91
C SER A 172 30.84 -8.66 2.00
N ILE A 173 31.14 -9.07 3.24
CA ILE A 173 30.24 -8.83 4.37
C ILE A 173 30.34 -7.35 4.78
N ASN A 174 29.39 -6.56 4.30
CA ASN A 174 29.22 -5.15 4.65
C ASN A 174 27.72 -4.79 4.64
N PRO A 175 27.32 -3.65 5.23
CA PRO A 175 25.90 -3.30 5.35
C PRO A 175 25.16 -3.26 4.01
N THR A 176 25.81 -2.76 2.96
CA THR A 176 25.22 -2.70 1.61
C THR A 176 24.84 -4.09 1.10
N ASN A 177 25.74 -5.06 1.18
CA ASN A 177 25.48 -6.41 0.70
C ASN A 177 24.50 -7.17 1.59
N ILE A 178 24.50 -6.91 2.91
CA ILE A 178 23.51 -7.45 3.84
C ILE A 178 22.10 -6.96 3.46
N GLY A 179 21.93 -5.64 3.28
CA GLY A 179 20.67 -5.05 2.84
C GLY A 179 20.22 -5.60 1.49
N LYS A 180 21.15 -5.74 0.53
CA LYS A 180 20.88 -6.35 -0.79
C LYS A 180 20.39 -7.79 -0.71
N ALA A 181 20.97 -8.61 0.16
CA ALA A 181 20.57 -9.99 0.35
C ALA A 181 19.17 -10.08 0.97
N ILE A 182 18.92 -9.37 2.07
CA ILE A 182 17.60 -9.37 2.75
C ILE A 182 16.51 -8.88 1.80
N ALA A 183 16.70 -7.72 1.16
CA ALA A 183 15.74 -7.17 0.22
C ALA A 183 15.49 -8.07 -1.00
N THR A 184 16.47 -8.88 -1.40
CA THR A 184 16.28 -9.88 -2.46
C THR A 184 15.31 -10.98 -2.02
N PHE A 185 15.41 -11.44 -0.77
CA PHE A 185 14.46 -12.40 -0.23
C PHE A 185 13.06 -11.81 -0.07
N GLU A 186 12.94 -10.59 0.46
CA GLU A 186 11.66 -9.90 0.65
C GLU A 186 10.89 -9.73 -0.68
N ARG A 187 11.59 -9.50 -1.80
CA ARG A 187 10.99 -9.46 -3.15
C ARG A 187 10.39 -10.77 -3.62
N THR A 188 10.61 -11.88 -2.93
CA THR A 188 9.96 -13.17 -3.23
C THR A 188 8.61 -13.32 -2.55
N ILE A 189 8.29 -12.46 -1.58
CA ILE A 189 7.05 -12.53 -0.80
C ILE A 189 5.98 -11.71 -1.53
N VAL A 190 5.30 -12.36 -2.48
CA VAL A 190 4.39 -11.71 -3.43
C VAL A 190 3.00 -12.35 -3.40
N ILE A 191 1.97 -11.50 -3.46
CA ILE A 191 0.60 -11.90 -3.75
C ILE A 191 0.13 -11.12 -4.99
N ASP A 192 0.08 -11.81 -6.13
CA ASP A 192 -0.31 -11.30 -7.45
C ASP A 192 -1.39 -12.17 -8.14
N ASN A 193 -1.86 -13.21 -7.45
CA ASN A 193 -2.87 -14.14 -7.92
C ASN A 193 -4.06 -14.23 -6.95
N THR A 194 -4.84 -13.16 -6.89
CA THR A 194 -6.04 -13.06 -6.06
C THR A 194 -7.32 -13.34 -6.88
N PRO A 195 -8.47 -13.61 -6.22
CA PRO A 195 -9.78 -13.57 -6.89
C PRO A 195 -10.00 -12.31 -7.74
N PHE A 196 -9.57 -11.15 -7.25
CA PHE A 196 -9.59 -9.89 -7.99
C PHE A 196 -8.69 -9.92 -9.24
N ASP A 197 -7.47 -10.45 -9.13
CA ASP A 197 -6.56 -10.56 -10.28
C ASP A 197 -7.11 -11.46 -11.38
N GLN A 198 -7.72 -12.58 -10.99
CA GLN A 198 -8.38 -13.50 -11.90
C GLN A 198 -9.60 -12.87 -12.58
N TYR A 199 -10.35 -12.05 -11.84
CA TYR A 199 -11.47 -11.28 -12.39
C TYR A 199 -11.00 -10.29 -13.47
N LEU A 200 -9.93 -9.52 -13.20
CA LEU A 200 -9.34 -8.60 -14.18
C LEU A 200 -8.86 -9.33 -15.44
N LYS A 201 -8.28 -10.53 -15.29
CA LYS A 201 -7.86 -11.42 -16.39
C LYS A 201 -9.02 -12.05 -17.17
N GLY A 202 -10.27 -11.81 -16.78
CA GLY A 202 -11.47 -12.22 -17.52
C GLY A 202 -12.27 -13.37 -16.91
N ASN A 203 -11.83 -13.94 -15.80
CA ASN A 203 -12.64 -14.91 -15.07
C ASN A 203 -13.70 -14.19 -14.22
N SER A 204 -14.85 -13.88 -14.83
CA SER A 204 -15.95 -13.15 -14.18
C SER A 204 -16.55 -13.84 -12.96
N ASN A 205 -16.30 -15.15 -12.79
CA ASN A 205 -16.76 -15.94 -11.64
C ASN A 205 -15.74 -15.99 -10.49
N ALA A 206 -14.55 -15.41 -10.65
CA ALA A 206 -13.52 -15.40 -9.60
C ALA A 206 -13.95 -14.59 -8.37
N MET A 207 -14.80 -13.57 -8.56
CA MET A 207 -15.35 -12.75 -7.48
C MET A 207 -16.85 -12.97 -7.33
N SER A 208 -17.34 -12.98 -6.09
CA SER A 208 -18.77 -12.98 -5.80
C SER A 208 -19.45 -11.71 -6.33
N LYS A 209 -20.78 -11.74 -6.51
CA LYS A 209 -21.55 -10.55 -6.93
C LYS A 209 -21.37 -9.40 -5.94
N ASP A 210 -21.35 -9.69 -4.63
CA ASP A 210 -21.15 -8.64 -3.62
C ASP A 210 -19.75 -8.04 -3.67
N ALA A 211 -18.71 -8.83 -3.92
CA ALA A 211 -17.37 -8.31 -4.12
C ALA A 211 -17.26 -7.44 -5.39
N GLN A 212 -17.98 -7.82 -6.47
CA GLN A 212 -18.05 -7.01 -7.70
C GLN A 212 -18.77 -5.68 -7.48
N GLU A 213 -19.88 -5.66 -6.73
CA GLU A 213 -20.54 -4.41 -6.33
C GLU A 213 -19.68 -3.59 -5.36
N GLY A 214 -18.96 -4.25 -4.44
CA GLY A 214 -17.97 -3.63 -3.57
C GLY A 214 -16.87 -2.90 -4.34
N MET A 215 -16.34 -3.53 -5.40
CA MET A 215 -15.36 -2.92 -6.28
C MET A 215 -15.90 -1.66 -6.98
N LYS A 216 -17.16 -1.67 -7.43
CA LYS A 216 -17.81 -0.48 -8.01
C LYS A 216 -17.99 0.63 -6.98
N LEU A 217 -18.39 0.28 -5.74
CA LEU A 217 -18.49 1.24 -4.65
C LEU A 217 -17.13 1.86 -4.33
N PHE A 218 -16.08 1.03 -4.28
CA PHE A 218 -14.70 1.44 -4.02
C PHE A 218 -14.19 2.46 -5.04
N ALA A 219 -14.47 2.24 -6.32
CA ALA A 219 -14.11 3.17 -7.40
C ALA A 219 -15.04 4.39 -7.51
N GLY A 220 -16.30 4.24 -7.13
CA GLY A 220 -17.35 5.24 -7.27
C GLY A 220 -17.71 5.89 -5.94
N LYS A 221 -18.90 5.54 -5.43
CA LYS A 221 -19.55 6.22 -4.28
C LYS A 221 -18.65 6.35 -3.05
N ALA A 222 -17.92 5.30 -2.69
CA ALA A 222 -17.05 5.29 -1.51
C ALA A 222 -15.71 6.00 -1.75
N SER A 223 -15.35 6.27 -3.02
CA SER A 223 -14.18 7.05 -3.44
C SER A 223 -12.84 6.56 -2.86
N CYS A 224 -12.75 5.29 -2.44
CA CYS A 224 -11.54 4.70 -1.86
C CYS A 224 -10.37 4.74 -2.85
N ILE A 225 -10.67 4.65 -4.15
CA ILE A 225 -9.71 4.72 -5.24
C ILE A 225 -8.93 6.05 -5.30
N SER A 226 -9.43 7.12 -4.67
CA SER A 226 -8.73 8.41 -4.66
C SER A 226 -7.34 8.32 -4.01
N CYS A 227 -7.14 7.41 -3.06
CA CYS A 227 -5.83 7.09 -2.49
C CYS A 227 -5.37 5.67 -2.85
N HIS A 228 -6.29 4.71 -2.95
CA HIS A 228 -5.96 3.30 -3.20
C HIS A 228 -6.15 2.93 -4.67
N ASN A 229 -5.25 3.39 -5.54
CA ASN A 229 -5.31 3.19 -6.99
C ASN A 229 -4.08 2.47 -7.56
N GLY A 230 -4.09 2.28 -8.88
CA GLY A 230 -2.99 1.65 -9.61
C GLY A 230 -2.82 0.16 -9.29
N PRO A 231 -1.74 -0.44 -9.79
CA PRO A 231 -1.48 -1.88 -9.67
C PRO A 231 -1.48 -2.39 -8.23
N SER A 232 -0.93 -1.64 -7.27
CA SER A 232 -0.83 -2.04 -5.86
C SER A 232 -2.01 -1.59 -4.99
N LEU A 233 -3.00 -0.89 -5.56
CA LEU A 233 -4.08 -0.24 -4.80
C LEU A 233 -3.52 0.73 -3.74
N SER A 234 -2.55 1.52 -4.15
CA SER A 234 -1.93 2.61 -3.40
C SER A 234 -1.36 3.65 -4.36
N ASP A 235 -1.63 4.92 -4.06
CA ASP A 235 -1.04 6.07 -4.73
C ASP A 235 0.40 6.38 -4.28
N ASN A 236 0.91 5.62 -3.30
CA ASN A 236 2.19 5.84 -2.63
C ASN A 236 2.40 7.27 -2.06
N ASN A 237 1.33 8.03 -1.83
CA ASN A 237 1.39 9.34 -1.19
C ASN A 237 1.09 9.25 0.31
N PHE A 238 1.16 10.39 0.98
CA PHE A 238 0.96 10.53 2.41
C PHE A 238 -0.34 11.27 2.70
N HIS A 239 -1.21 10.65 3.48
CA HIS A 239 -2.49 11.20 3.85
C HIS A 239 -2.71 11.03 5.35
N ASN A 240 -3.37 12.00 5.97
CA ASN A 240 -3.91 11.85 7.31
C ASN A 240 -5.36 11.41 7.17
N VAL A 241 -5.68 10.23 7.69
CA VAL A 241 -7.01 9.62 7.57
C VAL A 241 -7.93 9.92 8.74
N GLY A 242 -7.53 10.86 9.61
CA GLY A 242 -8.34 11.35 10.71
C GLY A 242 -8.21 10.56 12.00
N VAL A 243 -7.15 9.78 12.21
CA VAL A 243 -6.90 9.13 13.51
C VAL A 243 -6.46 10.19 14.51
N LEU A 244 -7.20 10.37 15.62
CA LEU A 244 -6.89 11.35 16.66
C LEU A 244 -5.81 10.87 17.63
N ASN A 245 -5.10 11.83 18.25
CA ASN A 245 -4.18 11.63 19.37
C ASN A 245 -3.12 10.55 19.12
N ASP A 246 -2.51 10.59 17.94
CA ASP A 246 -1.48 9.63 17.54
C ASP A 246 -0.10 10.28 17.42
N ASN A 247 0.90 9.47 17.10
CA ASN A 247 2.25 9.91 16.80
C ASN A 247 2.26 10.81 15.55
N PRO A 248 3.31 11.64 15.38
CA PRO A 248 3.36 12.63 14.31
C PRO A 248 3.40 12.08 12.88
N GLY A 249 3.45 10.75 12.70
CA GLY A 249 3.59 10.11 11.40
C GLY A 249 4.80 10.63 10.63
N ARG A 250 4.56 11.14 9.42
CA ARG A 250 5.57 11.73 8.54
C ARG A 250 6.22 12.99 9.12
N ALA A 251 5.52 13.80 9.91
CA ALA A 251 6.10 15.00 10.53
C ALA A 251 7.27 14.66 11.48
N GLY A 252 7.29 13.46 12.08
CA GLY A 252 8.42 13.01 12.89
C GLY A 252 9.73 12.91 12.12
N PHE A 253 9.66 12.72 10.80
CA PHE A 253 10.81 12.72 9.90
C PHE A 253 11.02 14.09 9.22
N THR A 254 9.97 14.74 8.73
CA THR A 254 10.09 15.97 7.94
C THR A 254 10.23 17.23 8.77
N GLY A 255 9.79 17.22 10.04
CA GLY A 255 9.68 18.39 10.89
C GLY A 255 8.61 19.39 10.46
N ASN A 256 7.84 19.10 9.40
CA ASN A 256 6.81 19.99 8.89
C ASN A 256 5.48 19.74 9.63
N PRO A 257 4.89 20.74 10.32
CA PRO A 257 3.60 20.59 11.00
C PRO A 257 2.46 20.15 10.07
N GLU A 258 2.51 20.49 8.78
CA GLU A 258 1.49 20.07 7.81
C GLU A 258 1.52 18.56 7.52
N ASP A 259 2.60 17.87 7.86
CA ASP A 259 2.74 16.42 7.71
C ASP A 259 2.28 15.64 8.95
N ASP A 260 1.78 16.33 9.97
CA ASP A 260 1.40 15.71 11.23
C ASP A 260 0.25 14.72 11.05
N GLY A 261 0.47 13.51 11.57
CA GLY A 261 -0.42 12.35 11.42
C GLY A 261 -0.60 11.85 9.98
N LYS A 262 0.21 12.30 9.01
CA LYS A 262 0.20 11.71 7.67
C LYS A 262 0.99 10.41 7.64
N TYR A 263 0.42 9.40 7.00
CA TYR A 263 1.07 8.12 6.74
C TYR A 263 0.93 7.76 5.26
N LYS A 264 1.88 6.97 4.76
CA LYS A 264 1.86 6.42 3.42
C LYS A 264 0.59 5.61 3.23
N THR A 265 -0.10 5.77 2.11
CA THR A 265 -1.19 4.87 1.71
C THR A 265 -0.62 3.46 1.57
N THR A 266 -1.04 2.52 2.42
CA THR A 266 -0.63 1.12 2.32
C THR A 266 -1.31 0.44 1.12
N HIS A 267 -0.62 -0.50 0.48
CA HIS A 267 -1.25 -1.36 -0.53
C HIS A 267 -2.38 -2.18 0.12
N LEU A 268 -3.36 -2.58 -0.68
CA LEU A 268 -4.49 -3.41 -0.21
C LEU A 268 -4.38 -4.87 -0.66
N ARG A 269 -3.38 -5.23 -1.46
CA ARG A 269 -3.13 -6.62 -1.85
C ARG A 269 -2.69 -7.43 -0.63
N GLY A 270 -3.32 -8.59 -0.42
CA GLY A 270 -3.07 -9.46 0.73
C GLY A 270 -3.76 -9.03 2.03
N ILE A 271 -4.58 -7.97 2.01
CA ILE A 271 -5.05 -7.32 3.25
C ILE A 271 -5.87 -8.21 4.18
N GLY A 272 -6.47 -9.29 3.68
CA GLY A 272 -7.16 -10.26 4.54
C GLY A 272 -6.25 -10.99 5.55
N HIS A 273 -4.93 -10.97 5.36
CA HIS A 273 -3.97 -11.66 6.23
C HIS A 273 -3.34 -10.77 7.31
N THR A 274 -3.56 -9.45 7.26
CA THR A 274 -2.69 -8.48 7.96
C THR A 274 -3.41 -7.72 9.07
N ALA A 275 -4.40 -8.34 9.71
CA ALA A 275 -5.02 -7.75 10.90
C ALA A 275 -4.02 -7.78 12.08
N PRO A 276 -4.07 -6.80 13.01
CA PRO A 276 -4.97 -5.64 13.02
C PRO A 276 -4.53 -4.53 12.04
N PHE A 277 -5.43 -3.58 11.78
CA PHE A 277 -5.29 -2.55 10.76
C PHE A 277 -5.00 -1.16 11.34
N MET A 278 -4.69 -0.24 10.43
CA MET A 278 -4.17 1.11 10.69
C MET A 278 -2.72 1.08 11.17
N HIS A 279 -2.02 2.21 11.09
CA HIS A 279 -0.61 2.31 11.46
C HIS A 279 -0.33 2.01 12.93
N ASN A 280 -1.36 2.04 13.80
CA ASN A 280 -1.29 1.79 15.24
C ASN A 280 -2.06 0.52 15.67
N GLY A 281 -2.54 -0.29 14.71
CA GLY A 281 -3.26 -1.54 14.98
C GLY A 281 -4.59 -1.37 15.73
N SER A 282 -5.22 -0.18 15.68
CA SER A 282 -6.43 0.13 16.46
C SER A 282 -7.68 -0.60 15.99
N LEU A 283 -7.74 -1.06 14.74
CA LEU A 283 -8.93 -1.67 14.15
C LEU A 283 -8.70 -3.17 13.93
N ARG A 284 -9.65 -4.03 14.32
CA ARG A 284 -9.43 -5.49 14.36
C ARG A 284 -9.89 -6.19 13.09
N THR A 285 -10.89 -5.65 12.42
CA THR A 285 -11.53 -6.27 11.25
C THR A 285 -11.57 -5.32 10.07
N LEU A 286 -11.68 -5.87 8.85
CA LEU A 286 -11.93 -5.07 7.65
C LEU A 286 -13.23 -4.27 7.78
N ARG A 287 -14.23 -4.81 8.50
CA ARG A 287 -15.46 -4.09 8.79
C ARG A 287 -15.21 -2.85 9.65
N ASP A 288 -14.38 -2.94 10.68
CA ASP A 288 -14.01 -1.79 11.52
C ASP A 288 -13.34 -0.69 10.68
N VAL A 289 -12.47 -1.09 9.74
CA VAL A 289 -11.83 -0.17 8.79
C VAL A 289 -12.89 0.53 7.92
N VAL A 290 -13.80 -0.23 7.33
CA VAL A 290 -14.87 0.33 6.48
C VAL A 290 -15.77 1.27 7.29
N GLU A 291 -16.11 0.95 8.54
CA GLU A 291 -16.89 1.84 9.42
C GLU A 291 -16.13 3.13 9.76
N PHE A 292 -14.84 3.02 10.08
CA PHE A 292 -13.97 4.18 10.32
C PHE A 292 -13.93 5.11 9.10
N LYS A 293 -13.75 4.56 7.89
CA LYS A 293 -13.76 5.35 6.66
C LYS A 293 -15.15 5.94 6.38
N ASN A 294 -16.21 5.16 6.61
CA ASN A 294 -17.59 5.60 6.38
C ASN A 294 -17.98 6.81 7.25
N ARG A 295 -17.49 6.90 8.49
CA ARG A 295 -17.73 8.06 9.35
C ARG A 295 -16.82 9.27 9.08
N GLY A 296 -15.83 9.14 8.19
CA GLY A 296 -14.89 10.22 7.85
C GLY A 296 -13.72 10.36 8.82
N GLY A 297 -13.30 9.28 9.48
CA GLY A 297 -12.26 9.32 10.51
C GLY A 297 -12.76 9.89 11.84
N ASP A 298 -11.84 10.21 12.73
CA ASP A 298 -12.11 10.68 14.10
C ASP A 298 -11.82 12.18 14.29
N GLY A 299 -11.41 12.91 13.24
CA GLY A 299 -11.35 14.38 13.26
C GLY A 299 -9.99 14.99 13.62
N HIS A 300 -8.87 14.37 13.21
CA HIS A 300 -7.54 14.98 13.33
C HIS A 300 -7.46 16.34 12.60
N PRO A 301 -6.80 17.38 13.14
CA PRO A 301 -6.74 18.71 12.50
C PRO A 301 -6.21 18.68 11.05
N ASN A 302 -5.20 17.86 10.80
CA ASN A 302 -4.60 17.70 9.47
C ASN A 302 -5.30 16.67 8.55
N THR A 303 -6.53 16.24 8.88
CA THR A 303 -7.25 15.24 8.08
C THR A 303 -7.34 15.67 6.61
N SER A 304 -7.00 14.75 5.70
CA SER A 304 -7.06 15.01 4.26
C SER A 304 -8.48 15.40 3.83
N PRO A 305 -8.65 16.38 2.93
CA PRO A 305 -9.97 16.78 2.41
C PRO A 305 -10.68 15.67 1.63
N LEU A 306 -9.96 14.61 1.24
CA LEU A 306 -10.53 13.42 0.62
C LEU A 306 -11.32 12.56 1.63
N VAL A 307 -11.08 12.74 2.92
CA VAL A 307 -11.71 11.97 4.00
C VAL A 307 -12.96 12.70 4.46
N ARG A 308 -14.12 12.10 4.22
CA ARG A 308 -15.43 12.65 4.55
C ARG A 308 -16.42 11.52 4.85
N PRO A 309 -17.52 11.79 5.57
CA PRO A 309 -18.58 10.81 5.73
C PRO A 309 -19.08 10.29 4.37
N LEU A 310 -19.15 8.97 4.21
CA LEU A 310 -19.49 8.32 2.94
C LEU A 310 -20.98 7.96 2.82
N ASN A 311 -21.70 7.96 3.95
CA ASN A 311 -23.12 7.63 4.04
C ASN A 311 -23.47 6.30 3.36
N LEU A 312 -22.66 5.28 3.63
CA LEU A 312 -22.86 3.91 3.15
C LEU A 312 -23.88 3.17 4.03
N SER A 313 -24.81 2.49 3.38
CA SER A 313 -25.70 1.52 4.01
C SER A 313 -24.92 0.29 4.52
N ASP A 314 -25.54 -0.51 5.39
CA ASP A 314 -24.89 -1.74 5.88
C ASP A 314 -24.57 -2.74 4.78
N LYS A 315 -25.42 -2.82 3.75
CA LYS A 315 -25.20 -3.62 2.56
C LYS A 315 -23.97 -3.14 1.79
N GLU A 316 -23.87 -1.85 1.51
CA GLU A 316 -22.71 -1.29 0.78
C GLU A 316 -21.40 -1.50 1.55
N LYS A 317 -21.43 -1.34 2.87
CA LYS A 317 -20.27 -1.62 3.73
C LYS A 317 -19.88 -3.12 3.70
N ALA A 318 -20.85 -4.03 3.68
CA ALA A 318 -20.58 -5.47 3.56
C ALA A 318 -20.00 -5.83 2.19
N GLN A 319 -20.50 -5.20 1.12
CA GLN A 319 -19.97 -5.36 -0.24
C GLN A 319 -18.53 -4.87 -0.35
N LEU A 320 -18.19 -3.73 0.26
CA LEU A 320 -16.79 -3.28 0.36
C LEU A 320 -15.90 -4.27 1.09
N VAL A 321 -16.37 -4.86 2.20
CA VAL A 321 -15.61 -5.91 2.90
C VAL A 321 -15.38 -7.11 1.99
N ALA A 322 -16.42 -7.59 1.30
CA ALA A 322 -16.29 -8.70 0.34
C ALA A 322 -15.28 -8.39 -0.79
N PHE A 323 -15.21 -7.13 -1.24
CA PHE A 323 -14.19 -6.70 -2.20
C PHE A 323 -12.78 -6.75 -1.60
N LEU A 324 -12.57 -6.23 -0.38
CA LEU A 324 -11.27 -6.28 0.29
C LEU A 324 -10.81 -7.73 0.55
N GLU A 325 -11.73 -8.63 0.88
CA GLU A 325 -11.45 -10.07 1.03
C GLU A 325 -11.02 -10.70 -0.30
N ALA A 326 -11.57 -10.26 -1.43
CA ALA A 326 -11.17 -10.71 -2.77
C ALA A 326 -9.73 -10.30 -3.16
N LEU A 327 -9.08 -9.42 -2.39
CA LEU A 327 -7.67 -9.01 -2.56
C LEU A 327 -6.68 -9.90 -1.79
N THR A 328 -7.16 -10.90 -1.04
CA THR A 328 -6.36 -11.63 -0.05
C THR A 328 -5.39 -12.62 -0.67
N GLY A 329 -5.84 -13.42 -1.66
CA GLY A 329 -5.02 -14.46 -2.29
C GLY A 329 -4.48 -15.53 -1.33
N GLU A 330 -3.62 -16.40 -1.86
CA GLU A 330 -2.90 -17.39 -1.05
C GLU A 330 -1.71 -16.72 -0.34
N LEU A 331 -1.51 -17.04 0.93
CA LEU A 331 -0.41 -16.52 1.73
C LEU A 331 0.91 -17.20 1.30
N PRO A 332 1.93 -16.46 0.84
CA PRO A 332 3.22 -17.06 0.46
C PRO A 332 3.94 -17.54 1.72
N LEU A 333 3.96 -18.86 1.95
CA LEU A 333 4.69 -19.46 3.06
C LEU A 333 6.06 -19.94 2.61
N VAL A 334 7.06 -19.75 3.46
CA VAL A 334 8.41 -20.27 3.25
C VAL A 334 8.82 -21.17 4.41
N ALA A 335 9.56 -22.24 4.10
CA ALA A 335 10.21 -23.03 5.13
C ALA A 335 11.31 -22.20 5.81
N LYS A 336 11.37 -22.27 7.14
CA LYS A 336 12.48 -21.67 7.89
C LYS A 336 13.81 -22.27 7.41
N PRO A 337 14.83 -21.46 7.11
CA PRO A 337 16.12 -21.96 6.68
C PRO A 337 16.82 -22.71 7.81
N GLN A 338 17.71 -23.63 7.43
CA GLN A 338 18.73 -24.10 8.37
C GLN A 338 19.78 -23.00 8.51
N LEU A 339 19.94 -22.49 9.73
CA LEU A 339 20.96 -21.49 10.03
C LEU A 339 22.30 -22.16 10.36
N PRO A 340 23.44 -21.52 10.02
CA PRO A 340 24.78 -22.04 10.25
C PRO A 340 25.31 -21.77 11.66
#